data_AF-A0A165KTS1-F1
#
_entry.id   AF-A0A165KTS1-F1
#
_cell.length_a   1.000
_cell.length_b   1.000
_cell.length_c   1.000
_cell.angle_alpha   90.00
_cell.angle_beta   90.00
_cell.angle_gamma   90.00
#
_symmetry.space_group_name_H-M   'P 1'
#
loop_
_entity.id
_entity.type
_entity.pdbx_description
1 polymer ?
#
loop_
_entity_poly.entity_id
_entity_poly.type
_entity_poly.pdbx_seq_one_letter_code
_entity_poly.pdbx_strand_id
1 'polypeptide(L)'
;LELFDSAIQGFKAALHADASKLSMVGRHTVQGELDNVEERAMRERTKVKDYYEILDLDRNCTTAEICKAYRAQSLKHHPDKFRLVQEAYNILSDPTKRWSYD
;
A
#
# COMPACT_ATOMS: atom_id res chain seq x y z
N LEU A 1 -6.77 12.61 -3.06
CA LEU A 1 -5.93 11.84 -2.11
C LEU A 1 -5.35 12.75 -1.04
N GLU A 2 -4.88 13.96 -1.37
CA GLU A 2 -4.30 14.93 -0.41
C GLU A 2 -5.25 15.41 0.72
N LEU A 3 -6.57 15.44 0.48
CA LEU A 3 -7.56 15.84 1.49
C LEU A 3 -7.69 14.84 2.66
N PHE A 4 -7.46 13.55 2.41
CA PHE A 4 -7.56 12.52 3.45
C PHE A 4 -6.32 12.49 4.34
N ASP A 5 -5.12 12.65 3.76
CA ASP A 5 -3.87 12.75 4.53
C ASP A 5 -3.86 13.99 5.42
N SER A 6 -4.39 15.12 4.93
CA SER A 6 -4.50 16.35 5.73
C SER A 6 -5.46 16.21 6.91
N ALA A 7 -6.58 15.49 6.71
CA ALA A 7 -7.52 15.19 7.80
C ALA A 7 -6.90 14.28 8.87
N ILE A 8 -6.10 13.29 8.47
CA ILE A 8 -5.41 12.39 9.38
C ILE A 8 -4.33 13.13 10.17
N GLN A 9 -3.57 14.02 9.52
CA GLN A 9 -2.56 14.84 10.19
C GLN A 9 -3.18 15.84 11.18
N GLY A 10 -4.32 16.45 10.83
CA GLY A 10 -5.06 17.33 11.74
C GLY A 10 -5.52 16.60 13.00
N PHE A 11 -5.98 15.35 12.85
CA PHE A 11 -6.39 14.53 13.98
C PHE A 11 -5.20 14.10 14.87
N LYS A 12 -4.06 13.70 14.27
CA LYS A 12 -2.82 13.38 15.02
C LYS A 12 -2.27 14.60 15.78
N ALA A 13 -2.34 15.79 15.19
CA ALA A 13 -1.89 17.03 15.84
C ALA A 13 -2.79 17.43 17.02
N ALA A 14 -4.11 17.28 16.89
CA ALA A 14 -5.06 17.55 17.96
C ALA A 14 -4.89 16.58 19.15
N LEU A 15 -4.62 15.30 18.89
CA LEU A 15 -4.35 14.31 19.92
C LEU A 15 -3.05 14.60 20.69
N HIS A 16 -2.00 15.06 20.02
CA HIS A 16 -0.74 15.45 20.67
C HIS A 16 -0.87 16.69 21.56
N ALA A 17 -1.76 17.62 21.20
CA ALA A 17 -2.00 18.84 21.99
C ALA A 17 -2.72 18.52 23.32
N ASP A 18 -3.66 17.57 23.34
CA ASP A 18 -4.45 17.23 24.53
C ASP A 18 -3.81 16.12 25.41
N ALA A 19 -2.86 15.36 24.88
CA ALA A 19 -2.07 14.37 25.66
C ALA A 19 -1.27 15.00 26.83
N SER A 20 -1.06 16.31 26.79
CA SER A 20 -0.45 17.10 27.88
C SER A 20 -1.34 17.20 29.13
N LYS A 21 -2.64 16.91 29.03
CA LYS A 21 -3.61 16.99 30.13
C LYS A 21 -3.97 15.63 30.77
N LEU A 22 -3.47 14.51 30.24
CA LEU A 22 -3.76 13.17 30.79
C LEU A 22 -2.63 12.68 31.72
N SER A 23 -3.02 12.12 32.87
CA SER A 23 -2.11 11.56 33.87
C SER A 23 -1.28 10.39 33.28
N MET A 24 -0.09 10.21 33.83
CA MET A 24 0.94 9.26 33.38
C MET A 24 0.45 7.80 33.22
N VAL A 25 -0.64 7.41 33.89
CA VAL A 25 -1.23 6.07 33.82
C VAL A 25 -2.19 5.91 32.64
N GLY A 26 -2.98 6.93 32.29
CA GLY A 26 -3.89 6.88 31.14
C GLY A 26 -3.17 6.89 29.79
N ARG A 27 -1.90 7.31 29.79
CA ARG A 27 -1.03 7.38 28.60
C ARG A 27 -0.55 6.00 28.11
N HIS A 28 -0.54 4.98 28.98
CA HIS A 28 -0.08 3.63 28.61
C HIS A 28 -1.20 2.79 27.97
N THR A 29 -2.46 2.97 28.39
CA THR A 29 -3.59 2.20 27.84
C THR A 29 -3.93 2.64 26.41
N VAL A 30 -3.95 3.95 26.15
CA VAL A 30 -4.23 4.50 24.80
C VAL A 30 -3.11 4.21 23.80
N GLN A 31 -1.86 4.08 24.25
CA GLN A 31 -0.72 3.77 23.39
C GLN A 31 -0.79 2.32 22.85
N GLY A 32 -1.25 1.36 23.67
CA GLY A 32 -1.40 -0.04 23.27
C GLY A 32 -2.60 -0.31 22.36
N GLU A 33 -3.70 0.43 22.53
CA GLU A 33 -4.84 0.34 21.60
C GLU A 33 -4.52 1.00 20.24
N LEU A 34 -3.73 2.08 20.23
CA LEU A 34 -3.25 2.71 19.00
C LEU A 34 -2.32 1.79 18.20
N ASP A 35 -1.41 1.09 18.87
CA ASP A 35 -0.47 0.16 18.23
C ASP A 35 -1.20 -1.03 17.56
N ASN A 36 -2.27 -1.53 18.19
CA ASN A 36 -3.12 -2.58 17.63
C ASN A 36 -4.00 -2.10 16.45
N VAL A 37 -4.44 -0.83 16.47
CA VAL A 37 -5.18 -0.22 15.35
C VAL A 37 -4.23 0.16 14.20
N GLU A 38 -3.02 0.64 14.50
CA GLU A 38 -1.97 0.88 13.51
C GLU A 38 -1.50 -0.44 12.89
N GLU A 39 -1.35 -1.53 13.65
CA GLU A 39 -0.99 -2.85 13.10
C GLU A 39 -2.12 -3.45 12.25
N ARG A 40 -3.39 -3.28 12.65
CA ARG A 40 -4.54 -3.69 11.81
C ARG A 40 -4.66 -2.86 10.55
N ALA A 41 -4.48 -1.55 10.64
CA ALA A 41 -4.44 -0.65 9.48
C ALA A 41 -3.19 -0.90 8.62
N MET A 42 -2.07 -1.35 9.20
CA MET A 42 -0.86 -1.72 8.47
C MET A 42 -1.05 -3.08 7.78
N ARG A 43 -1.70 -4.07 8.41
CA ARG A 43 -2.11 -5.32 7.75
C ARG A 43 -3.12 -5.11 6.62
N GLU A 44 -3.99 -4.11 6.77
CA GLU A 44 -4.96 -3.71 5.75
C GLU A 44 -4.31 -2.87 4.63
N ARG A 45 -3.28 -2.07 4.97
CA ARG A 45 -2.42 -1.38 4.01
C ARG A 45 -1.49 -2.33 3.29
N THR A 46 -0.95 -3.39 3.90
CA THR A 46 -0.09 -4.39 3.24
C THR A 46 -0.84 -5.29 2.25
N LYS A 47 -2.17 -5.15 2.15
CA LYS A 47 -2.86 -5.41 0.87
C LYS A 47 -2.62 -4.25 -0.12
N VAL A 48 -1.37 -3.76 -0.17
CA VAL A 48 -0.86 -2.90 -1.23
C VAL A 48 -0.80 -3.82 -2.44
N LYS A 49 -1.92 -3.93 -3.14
CA LYS A 49 -2.14 -4.51 -4.48
C LYS A 49 -0.95 -5.34 -4.98
N ASP A 50 -1.04 -6.65 -4.82
CA ASP A 50 -0.04 -7.57 -5.36
C ASP A 50 0.22 -7.24 -6.85
N TYR A 51 1.48 -7.15 -7.27
CA TYR A 51 1.81 -6.85 -8.68
C TYR A 51 1.22 -7.89 -9.65
N TYR A 52 1.07 -9.12 -9.19
CA TYR A 52 0.38 -10.19 -9.91
C TYR A 52 -1.11 -9.88 -10.07
N GLU A 53 -1.80 -9.40 -9.03
CA GLU A 53 -3.20 -8.95 -9.12
C GLU A 53 -3.35 -7.71 -10.01
N ILE A 54 -2.40 -6.77 -9.99
CA ILE A 54 -2.41 -5.58 -10.85
C ILE A 54 -2.35 -5.98 -12.34
N LEU A 55 -1.57 -7.01 -12.66
CA LEU A 55 -1.46 -7.53 -14.02
C LEU A 55 -2.55 -8.56 -14.37
N ASP A 56 -3.41 -8.94 -13.41
CA ASP A 56 -4.40 -10.02 -13.55
C ASP A 56 -3.74 -11.35 -13.93
N LEU A 57 -2.69 -11.72 -13.19
CA LEU A 57 -1.86 -12.90 -13.40
C LEU A 57 -1.74 -13.74 -12.14
N ASP A 58 -1.48 -15.03 -12.31
CA ASP A 58 -1.14 -15.94 -11.22
C ASP A 58 0.35 -15.81 -10.82
N ARG A 59 0.71 -16.14 -9.58
CA ARG A 59 2.12 -16.11 -9.12
C ARG A 59 3.02 -17.08 -9.90
N ASN A 60 2.44 -18.15 -10.45
CA ASN A 60 3.16 -19.11 -11.31
C ASN A 60 3.34 -18.61 -12.76
N CYS A 61 2.94 -17.38 -13.08
CA CYS A 61 3.01 -16.87 -14.45
C CYS A 61 4.44 -16.76 -14.98
N THR A 62 4.57 -17.02 -16.29
CA THR A 62 5.82 -16.87 -17.02
C THR A 62 6.08 -15.41 -17.39
N THR A 63 7.34 -15.07 -17.66
CA THR A 63 7.72 -13.72 -18.17
C THR A 63 7.01 -13.36 -19.48
N ALA A 64 6.69 -14.35 -20.31
CA ALA A 64 5.91 -14.17 -21.53
C ALA A 64 4.46 -13.72 -21.23
N GLU A 65 3.84 -14.28 -20.19
CA GLU A 65 2.49 -13.89 -19.75
C GLU A 65 2.48 -12.49 -19.11
N ILE A 66 3.50 -12.15 -18.32
CA ILE A 66 3.72 -10.80 -17.79
C ILE A 66 3.75 -9.76 -18.90
N CYS A 67 4.49 -10.03 -19.98
CA CYS A 67 4.59 -9.13 -21.14
C CYS A 67 3.27 -9.03 -21.91
N LYS A 68 2.53 -10.15 -22.04
CA LYS A 68 1.23 -10.18 -22.70
C LYS A 68 0.16 -9.41 -21.91
N ALA A 69 0.12 -9.60 -20.60
CA ALA A 69 -0.80 -8.91 -19.70
C ALA A 69 -0.54 -7.41 -19.68
N TYR A 70 0.73 -6.99 -19.59
CA TYR A 70 1.12 -5.59 -19.67
C TYR A 70 0.56 -4.91 -20.93
N ARG A 71 0.77 -5.53 -22.11
CA ARG A 71 0.23 -5.02 -23.38
C ARG A 71 -1.30 -4.97 -23.40
N ALA A 72 -1.97 -5.98 -22.86
CA ALA A 72 -3.43 -6.01 -22.79
C ALA A 72 -3.98 -4.92 -21.86
N GLN A 73 -3.33 -4.67 -20.73
CA GLN A 73 -3.70 -3.63 -19.78
C GLN A 73 -3.43 -2.22 -20.34
N SER A 74 -2.38 -2.04 -21.14
CA SER A 74 -2.09 -0.75 -21.80
C SER A 74 -3.20 -0.34 -22.78
N LEU A 75 -3.83 -1.32 -23.41
CA LEU A 75 -4.92 -1.09 -24.36
C LEU A 75 -6.27 -0.82 -23.67
N LYS A 76 -6.46 -1.36 -22.47
CA LYS A 76 -7.69 -1.17 -21.67
C LYS A 76 -7.70 0.12 -20.87
N HIS A 77 -6.53 0.59 -20.42
CA HIS A 77 -6.43 1.74 -19.52
C HIS A 77 -5.90 3.00 -20.23
N HIS A 78 -6.54 4.14 -19.91
CA HIS A 78 -6.03 5.47 -20.25
C HIS A 78 -4.63 5.65 -19.61
N PRO A 79 -3.67 6.31 -20.29
CA PRO A 79 -2.25 6.37 -19.89
C PRO A 79 -2.01 6.88 -18.46
N ASP A 80 -2.91 7.73 -17.94
CA ASP A 80 -2.82 8.26 -16.59
C ASP A 80 -3.00 7.18 -15.49
N LYS A 81 -3.83 6.16 -15.74
CA LYS A 81 -4.09 5.05 -14.80
C LYS A 81 -3.14 3.86 -14.99
N PHE A 82 -2.30 3.90 -16.01
CA PHE A 82 -1.40 2.79 -16.36
C PHE A 82 -0.14 2.70 -15.49
N ARG A 83 0.12 3.72 -14.66
CA ARG A 83 1.32 3.82 -13.81
C ARG A 83 1.55 2.58 -12.93
N LEU A 84 0.49 2.05 -12.32
CA LEU A 84 0.58 0.86 -11.45
C LEU A 84 0.91 -0.41 -12.23
N VAL A 85 0.35 -0.57 -13.43
CA VAL A 85 0.64 -1.70 -14.32
C VAL A 85 2.09 -1.65 -14.78
N GLN A 86 2.59 -0.43 -15.04
CA GLN A 86 3.96 -0.19 -15.45
C GLN A 86 4.97 -0.50 -14.33
N GLU A 87 4.64 -0.13 -13.10
CA GLU A 87 5.42 -0.50 -11.91
C GLU A 87 5.43 -2.01 -11.69
N ALA A 88 4.26 -2.67 -11.76
CA ALA A 88 4.13 -4.11 -11.65
C ALA A 88 4.97 -4.85 -12.69
N TYR A 89 4.93 -4.41 -13.95
CA TYR A 89 5.75 -4.98 -15.02
C TYR A 89 7.25 -4.79 -14.76
N ASN A 90 7.68 -3.60 -14.30
CA ASN A 90 9.10 -3.32 -14.05
C ASN A 90 9.68 -4.19 -12.92
N ILE A 91 8.87 -4.56 -11.93
CA ILE A 91 9.28 -5.45 -10.83
C ILE A 91 9.24 -6.91 -11.29
N LEU A 92 8.14 -7.36 -11.90
CA LEU A 92 7.93 -8.77 -12.24
C LEU A 92 8.67 -9.23 -13.51
N SER A 93 8.99 -8.32 -14.44
CA SER A 93 9.71 -8.65 -15.67
C SER A 93 11.20 -8.89 -15.45
N ASP A 94 11.78 -8.34 -14.38
CA ASP A 94 13.20 -8.54 -14.07
C ASP A 94 13.36 -9.65 -13.02
N PRO A 95 14.13 -10.71 -13.28
CA PRO A 95 14.24 -11.85 -12.37
C PRO A 95 14.87 -11.46 -11.02
N THR A 96 15.77 -10.48 -10.99
CA THR A 96 16.42 -10.02 -9.76
C THR A 96 15.43 -9.25 -8.89
N LYS A 97 14.66 -8.34 -9.51
CA LYS A 97 13.64 -7.57 -8.80
C LYS A 97 12.46 -8.44 -8.38
N ARG A 98 12.05 -9.40 -9.22
CA ARG A 98 11.02 -10.39 -8.90
C ARG A 98 11.45 -11.23 -7.70
N TRP A 99 12.69 -11.73 -7.68
CA TRP A 99 13.22 -12.48 -6.54
C TRP A 99 13.29 -11.66 -5.25
N SER A 100 13.51 -10.35 -5.34
CA SER A 100 13.48 -9.47 -4.16
C SER A 100 12.07 -9.07 -3.71
N TYR A 101 11.05 -9.33 -4.54
CA TYR A 101 9.64 -9.02 -4.26
C TYR A 101 8.85 -10.23 -3.78
N ASP A 102 9.09 -11.40 -4.39
CA ASP A 102 8.50 -12.70 -4.04
C ASP A 102 9.02 -13.19 -2.67
#